data_AF-A0A1C3HF52-F1
#
_entry.id   AF-A0A1C3HF52-F1
#
_cell.length_a   1.000
_cell.length_b   1.000
_cell.length_c   1.000
_cell.angle_alpha   90.00
_cell.angle_beta   90.00
_cell.angle_gamma   90.00
#
_symmetry.space_group_name_H-M   'P 1'
#
loop_
_entity.id
_entity.type
_entity.pdbx_description
1 polymer ?
#
loop_
_entity_poly.entity_id
_entity_poly.type
_entity_poly.pdbx_seq_one_letter_code
_entity_poly.pdbx_strand_id
1 'polypeptide(L)'
;MRVFLALLFLVNIATGHGDYLFGAVFSTAVIILFRRIDMGRGAEMFAIAFVVAGLLMVIPYAFYTNGFVYLDERYGNRLTLGFDNPNTLAYYSFALFATLLCLIDHAKLTRGMKNIASLVVSALILPVLMYSYSRTCFMLALLMLLLFWLAPLLRVAPNRKVCIVLTLVIVGFQFASVMRWGSNPALDVLLNQALTGRVWFSWQMFQAVGLPNPLFGMNIEPYKPVDFFFIAMFYSAGGIASVVMLFCYFHLLGNMRSLSRFMRWVVVVFLLTTLTETYFLVPVFNVSLLLLCRGKEMINSKLEG
;
A
#
# COMPACT_ATOMS: atom_id res chain seq x y z
N MET A 1 -13.36 -14.39 -11.63
CA MET A 1 -12.87 -13.46 -10.57
C MET A 1 -13.94 -12.48 -10.10
N ARG A 2 -14.50 -11.60 -10.95
CA ARG A 2 -15.54 -10.63 -10.54
C ARG A 2 -16.72 -11.28 -9.82
N VAL A 3 -17.36 -12.23 -10.49
CA VAL A 3 -18.52 -12.96 -9.96
C VAL A 3 -18.12 -13.81 -8.75
N PHE A 4 -16.93 -14.40 -8.75
CA PHE A 4 -16.43 -15.22 -7.65
C PHE A 4 -16.16 -14.41 -6.36
N LEU A 5 -15.44 -13.28 -6.45
CA LEU A 5 -15.18 -12.41 -5.29
C LEU A 5 -16.45 -11.71 -4.81
N ALA A 6 -17.35 -11.33 -5.73
CA ALA A 6 -18.66 -10.80 -5.37
C ALA A 6 -19.53 -11.86 -4.68
N LEU A 7 -19.53 -13.11 -5.16
CA LEU A 7 -20.22 -14.22 -4.50
C LEU A 7 -19.63 -14.51 -3.13
N LEU A 8 -18.30 -14.57 -2.99
CA LEU A 8 -17.65 -14.72 -1.68
C LEU A 8 -18.01 -13.58 -0.74
N PHE A 9 -18.05 -12.33 -1.22
CA PHE A 9 -18.47 -11.17 -0.44
C PHE A 9 -19.93 -11.28 0.01
N LEU A 10 -20.85 -11.63 -0.90
CA LEU A 10 -22.27 -11.82 -0.58
C LEU A 10 -22.45 -12.96 0.43
N VAL A 11 -21.70 -14.05 0.29
CA VAL A 11 -21.71 -15.17 1.22
C VAL A 11 -21.15 -14.75 2.58
N ASN A 12 -20.06 -13.97 2.64
CA ASN A 12 -19.46 -13.48 3.88
C ASN A 12 -20.39 -12.51 4.64
N ILE A 13 -21.15 -11.68 3.91
CA ILE A 13 -22.22 -10.87 4.50
C ILE A 13 -23.35 -11.77 5.01
N ALA A 14 -23.81 -12.72 4.18
CA ALA A 14 -24.93 -13.60 4.53
C ALA A 14 -24.63 -14.51 5.72
N THR A 15 -23.36 -14.84 5.98
CA THR A 15 -22.91 -15.63 7.14
C THR A 15 -22.56 -14.76 8.36
N GLY A 16 -22.82 -13.45 8.34
CA GLY A 16 -22.58 -12.56 9.48
C GLY A 16 -21.11 -12.23 9.74
N HIS A 17 -20.23 -12.51 8.78
CA HIS A 17 -18.78 -12.25 8.88
C HIS A 17 -18.40 -10.85 8.40
N GLY A 18 -19.37 -9.99 8.10
CA GLY A 18 -19.17 -8.56 7.81
C GLY A 18 -18.67 -8.24 6.41
N ASP A 19 -18.32 -6.97 6.20
CA ASP A 19 -17.96 -6.37 4.92
C ASP A 19 -16.45 -6.43 4.62
N TYR A 20 -15.66 -7.22 5.35
CA TYR A 20 -14.19 -7.24 5.20
C TYR A 20 -13.68 -7.68 3.81
N LEU A 21 -14.51 -8.38 3.03
CA LEU A 21 -14.26 -8.69 1.62
C LEU A 21 -14.55 -7.51 0.66
N PHE A 22 -15.16 -6.42 1.13
CA PHE A 22 -15.48 -5.22 0.35
C PHE A 22 -14.21 -4.61 -0.25
N GLY A 23 -13.12 -4.52 0.52
CA GLY A 23 -11.85 -4.00 0.00
C GLY A 23 -11.31 -4.82 -1.18
N ALA A 24 -11.46 -6.15 -1.16
CA ALA A 24 -11.08 -7.02 -2.27
C ALA A 24 -11.98 -6.82 -3.50
N VAL A 25 -13.29 -6.64 -3.30
CA VAL A 25 -14.26 -6.34 -4.37
C VAL A 25 -13.99 -4.97 -4.98
N PHE A 26 -13.78 -3.94 -4.15
CA PHE A 26 -13.47 -2.57 -4.55
C PHE A 26 -12.12 -2.51 -5.29
N SER A 27 -11.08 -3.15 -4.75
CA SER A 27 -9.78 -3.32 -5.42
C SER A 27 -9.93 -3.91 -6.81
N THR A 28 -10.72 -4.97 -6.93
CA THR A 28 -10.98 -5.62 -8.21
C THR A 28 -11.69 -4.67 -9.18
N ALA A 29 -12.71 -3.94 -8.73
CA ALA A 29 -13.47 -2.99 -9.53
C ALA A 29 -12.59 -1.83 -10.04
N VAL A 30 -11.74 -1.27 -9.18
CA VAL A 30 -10.78 -0.21 -9.55
C VAL A 30 -9.78 -0.73 -10.58
N ILE A 31 -9.19 -1.92 -10.36
CA ILE A 31 -8.28 -2.55 -11.32
C ILE A 31 -8.93 -2.71 -12.71
N ILE A 32 -10.20 -3.10 -12.74
CA ILE A 32 -10.97 -3.27 -13.97
C ILE A 32 -11.15 -1.95 -14.72
N LEU A 33 -11.46 -0.87 -13.99
CA LEU A 33 -11.69 0.45 -14.56
C LEU A 33 -10.38 1.05 -15.09
N PHE A 34 -9.31 0.95 -14.30
CA PHE A 34 -7.98 1.43 -14.68
C PHE A 34 -7.34 0.66 -15.84
N ARG A 35 -7.71 -0.61 -16.04
CA ARG A 35 -7.26 -1.39 -17.21
C ARG A 35 -7.69 -0.80 -18.56
N ARG A 36 -8.53 0.24 -18.59
CA ARG A 36 -8.95 0.90 -19.84
C ARG A 36 -8.31 2.27 -20.04
N ILE A 37 -7.51 2.74 -19.10
CA ILE A 37 -6.95 4.09 -19.09
C ILE A 37 -5.45 4.01 -19.36
N ASP A 38 -4.93 4.95 -20.15
CA ASP A 38 -3.49 5.10 -20.34
C ASP A 38 -2.81 5.50 -19.01
N MET A 39 -1.57 5.07 -18.81
CA MET A 39 -0.86 5.22 -17.55
C MET A 39 -0.62 6.69 -17.17
N GLY A 40 -0.25 7.53 -18.14
CA GLY A 40 -0.03 8.95 -17.88
C GLY A 40 -1.31 9.63 -17.43
N ARG A 41 -2.38 9.42 -18.20
CA ARG A 41 -3.72 9.96 -17.91
C ARG A 41 -4.30 9.40 -16.62
N GLY A 42 -4.10 8.11 -16.33
CA GLY A 42 -4.55 7.46 -15.11
C GLY A 42 -3.84 7.99 -13.87
N ALA A 43 -2.51 8.18 -13.95
CA ALA A 43 -1.73 8.76 -12.86
C ALA A 43 -2.06 10.24 -12.64
N GLU A 44 -2.30 11.01 -13.70
CA GLU A 44 -2.80 12.40 -13.61
C GLU A 44 -4.18 12.45 -12.96
N MET A 45 -5.14 11.66 -13.43
CA MET A 45 -6.47 11.57 -12.85
C MET A 45 -6.42 11.15 -11.38
N PHE A 46 -5.50 10.24 -11.03
CA PHE A 46 -5.31 9.81 -9.66
C PHE A 46 -4.70 10.91 -8.79
N ALA A 47 -3.65 11.60 -9.26
CA ALA A 47 -3.07 12.73 -8.54
C ALA A 47 -4.07 13.88 -8.37
N ILE A 48 -4.85 14.20 -9.41
CA ILE A 48 -5.93 15.18 -9.35
C ILE A 48 -6.99 14.72 -8.35
N ALA A 49 -7.44 13.47 -8.40
CA ALA A 49 -8.42 12.95 -7.45
C ALA A 49 -7.90 13.01 -6.01
N PHE A 50 -6.62 12.75 -5.77
CA PHE A 50 -5.99 12.90 -4.45
C PHE A 50 -5.92 14.36 -3.99
N VAL A 51 -5.51 15.26 -4.87
CA VAL A 51 -5.42 16.69 -4.52
C VAL A 51 -6.83 17.24 -4.29
N VAL A 52 -7.78 16.91 -5.16
CA VAL A 52 -9.19 17.34 -5.04
C VAL A 52 -9.86 16.72 -3.82
N ALA A 53 -9.67 15.43 -3.54
CA ALA A 53 -10.19 14.80 -2.32
C ALA A 53 -9.55 15.44 -1.07
N GLY A 54 -8.25 15.72 -1.11
CA GLY A 54 -7.56 16.46 -0.06
C GLY A 54 -8.16 17.86 0.13
N LEU A 55 -8.35 18.63 -0.94
CA LEU A 55 -8.93 19.97 -0.87
C LEU A 55 -10.39 19.95 -0.40
N LEU A 56 -11.21 19.04 -0.92
CA LEU A 56 -12.65 18.94 -0.59
C LEU A 56 -12.93 18.31 0.77
N MET A 57 -12.01 17.50 1.32
CA MET A 57 -12.15 16.93 2.66
C MET A 57 -11.40 17.77 3.69
N VAL A 58 -10.11 18.02 3.49
CA VAL A 58 -9.24 18.69 4.48
C VAL A 58 -9.61 20.15 4.66
N ILE A 59 -9.94 20.91 3.60
CA ILE A 59 -10.28 22.34 3.75
C ILE A 59 -11.60 22.51 4.51
N PRO A 60 -12.71 21.85 4.12
CA PRO A 60 -13.94 21.94 4.90
C PRO A 60 -13.75 21.41 6.32
N TYR A 61 -13.12 20.25 6.52
CA TYR A 61 -12.85 19.77 7.87
C TYR A 61 -12.01 20.76 8.66
N ALA A 62 -10.99 21.40 8.07
CA ALA A 62 -10.17 22.40 8.76
C ALA A 62 -10.99 23.59 9.33
N PHE A 63 -12.10 23.95 8.69
CA PHE A 63 -13.02 24.97 9.22
C PHE A 63 -13.96 24.45 10.32
N TYR A 64 -14.12 23.13 10.46
CA TYR A 64 -15.07 22.49 11.37
C TYR A 64 -14.42 21.60 12.46
N THR A 65 -13.10 21.34 12.46
CA THR A 65 -12.44 20.57 13.52
C THR A 65 -11.94 21.46 14.66
N ASN A 66 -12.13 21.01 15.90
CA ASN A 66 -11.50 21.58 17.10
C ASN A 66 -10.09 21.00 17.38
N GLY A 67 -9.56 20.15 16.49
CA GLY A 67 -8.27 19.49 16.71
C GLY A 67 -7.71 18.86 15.43
N PHE A 68 -6.60 19.42 14.94
CA PHE A 68 -5.81 18.87 13.82
C PHE A 68 -4.86 17.75 14.26
N VAL A 69 -4.99 17.32 15.51
CA VAL A 69 -3.98 16.57 16.24
C VAL A 69 -4.67 15.50 17.07
N TYR A 70 -4.14 14.29 16.99
CA TYR A 70 -4.48 13.18 17.86
C TYR A 70 -3.48 13.09 19.01
N LEU A 71 -3.96 13.03 20.25
CA LEU A 71 -3.12 12.85 21.41
C LEU A 71 -2.80 11.35 21.57
N ASP A 72 -1.57 10.98 21.26
CA ASP A 72 -1.04 9.62 21.42
C ASP A 72 -0.21 9.55 22.70
N GLU A 73 -0.48 8.57 23.56
CA GLU A 73 0.23 8.42 24.83
C GLU A 73 1.75 8.23 24.68
N ARG A 74 2.22 7.77 23.51
CA ARG A 74 3.63 7.46 23.26
C ARG A 74 4.38 8.58 22.56
N TYR A 75 3.69 9.34 21.71
CA TYR A 75 4.31 10.36 20.84
C TYR A 75 3.78 11.77 21.11
N GLY A 76 2.82 11.92 22.02
CA GLY A 76 2.11 13.16 22.26
C GLY A 76 1.24 13.55 21.07
N ASN A 77 1.30 14.82 20.71
CA ASN A 77 0.48 15.42 19.66
C ASN A 77 0.93 14.97 18.26
N ARG A 78 0.11 14.13 17.60
CA ARG A 78 0.34 13.64 16.23
C ARG A 78 -0.58 14.34 15.24
N LEU A 79 -0.04 14.84 14.14
CA LEU A 79 -0.81 15.51 13.10
C LEU A 79 -1.77 14.52 12.42
N THR A 80 -3.04 14.91 12.30
CA THR A 80 -4.07 14.13 11.60
C THR A 80 -4.75 14.89 10.47
N LEU A 81 -4.76 16.23 10.49
CA LEU A 81 -5.41 17.05 9.45
C LEU A 81 -6.88 16.64 9.17
N GLY A 82 -7.61 16.18 10.19
CA GLY A 82 -9.00 15.74 10.08
C GLY A 82 -9.19 14.27 9.70
N PHE A 83 -8.12 13.48 9.51
CA PHE A 83 -8.22 12.02 9.43
C PHE A 83 -8.43 11.42 10.84
N ASP A 84 -9.22 10.35 10.95
CA ASP A 84 -9.47 9.67 12.22
C ASP A 84 -8.18 9.09 12.85
N ASN A 85 -7.19 8.76 12.02
CA ASN A 85 -5.92 8.19 12.47
C ASN A 85 -4.71 8.86 11.76
N PRO A 86 -3.68 9.29 12.50
CA PRO A 86 -2.46 9.89 11.94
C PRO A 86 -1.71 8.98 10.95
N ASN A 87 -1.78 7.67 11.11
CA ASN A 87 -1.18 6.72 10.16
C ASN A 87 -1.95 6.64 8.84
N THR A 88 -3.28 6.88 8.85
CA THR A 88 -4.05 6.98 7.61
C THR A 88 -3.65 8.23 6.83
N LEU A 89 -3.48 9.37 7.51
CA LEU A 89 -2.89 10.58 6.89
C LEU A 89 -1.51 10.26 6.32
N ALA A 90 -0.64 9.62 7.10
CA ALA A 90 0.72 9.32 6.67
C ALA A 90 0.77 8.43 5.43
N TYR A 91 -0.07 7.39 5.40
CA TYR A 91 -0.13 6.49 4.27
C TYR A 91 -0.72 7.20 3.03
N TYR A 92 -1.75 8.02 3.22
CA TYR A 92 -2.32 8.86 2.16
C TYR A 92 -1.27 9.78 1.54
N SER A 93 -0.54 10.53 2.38
CA SER A 93 0.54 11.42 1.96
C SER A 93 1.68 10.65 1.26
N PHE A 94 2.02 9.46 1.73
CA PHE A 94 3.02 8.60 1.11
C PHE A 94 2.59 8.10 -0.29
N ALA A 95 1.34 7.67 -0.45
CA ALA A 95 0.79 7.25 -1.74
C ALA A 95 0.75 8.42 -2.75
N LEU A 96 0.38 9.62 -2.30
CA LEU A 96 0.44 10.83 -3.11
C LEU A 96 1.88 11.14 -3.53
N PHE A 97 2.83 11.10 -2.59
CA PHE A 97 4.24 11.34 -2.84
C PHE A 97 4.80 10.38 -3.91
N ALA A 98 4.51 9.08 -3.79
CA ALA A 98 4.91 8.07 -4.77
C ALA A 98 4.35 8.37 -6.16
N THR A 99 3.06 8.73 -6.23
CA THR A 99 2.38 9.04 -7.50
C THR A 99 3.00 10.26 -8.18
N LEU A 100 3.23 11.35 -7.42
CA LEU A 100 3.86 12.56 -7.94
C LEU A 100 5.28 12.30 -8.45
N LEU A 101 6.09 11.52 -7.73
CA LEU A 101 7.42 11.14 -8.21
C LEU A 101 7.35 10.29 -9.49
N CYS A 102 6.36 9.39 -9.61
CA CYS A 102 6.14 8.62 -10.85
C CYS A 102 5.77 9.53 -12.03
N LEU A 103 4.94 10.55 -11.81
CA LEU A 103 4.59 11.54 -12.82
C LEU A 103 5.81 12.36 -13.26
N ILE A 104 6.62 12.83 -12.31
CA ILE A 104 7.86 13.57 -12.61
C ILE A 104 8.85 12.69 -13.39
N ASP A 105 8.98 11.41 -13.03
CA ASP A 105 9.84 10.46 -13.74
C ASP A 105 9.37 10.28 -15.20
N HIS A 106 8.06 10.22 -15.43
CA HIS A 106 7.47 10.08 -16.76
C HIS A 106 7.52 11.37 -17.60
N ALA A 107 7.51 12.54 -16.97
CA ALA A 107 7.47 13.82 -17.65
C ALA A 107 8.67 14.02 -18.61
N LYS A 108 8.43 14.70 -19.73
CA LYS A 108 9.46 15.06 -20.72
C LYS A 108 10.29 16.28 -20.27
N LEU A 109 10.90 16.17 -19.09
CA LEU A 109 11.73 17.20 -18.47
C LEU A 109 13.20 16.78 -18.48
N THR A 110 14.10 17.77 -18.44
CA THR A 110 15.54 17.51 -18.25
C THR A 110 15.81 16.90 -16.88
N ARG A 111 16.92 16.17 -16.71
CA ARG A 111 17.25 15.52 -15.43
C ARG A 111 17.37 16.52 -14.29
N GLY A 112 17.96 17.70 -14.55
CA GLY A 112 18.04 18.79 -13.57
C GLY A 112 16.66 19.26 -13.10
N MET A 113 15.74 19.50 -14.04
CA MET A 113 14.36 19.90 -13.72
C MET A 113 13.61 18.83 -12.92
N LYS A 114 13.79 17.54 -13.26
CA LYS A 114 13.20 16.42 -12.50
C LYS A 114 13.71 16.40 -11.05
N ASN A 115 15.00 16.64 -10.84
CA ASN A 115 15.59 16.69 -9.50
C ASN A 115 15.01 17.87 -8.69
N ILE A 116 14.94 19.06 -9.28
CA ILE A 116 14.33 20.25 -8.62
C ILE A 116 12.87 19.97 -8.27
N ALA A 117 12.08 19.44 -9.21
CA ALA A 117 10.68 19.09 -8.96
C ALA A 117 10.53 18.06 -7.82
N SER A 118 11.40 17.03 -7.77
CA SER A 118 11.38 16.05 -6.69
C SER A 118 11.70 16.67 -5.32
N LEU A 119 12.59 17.65 -5.27
CA LEU A 119 12.92 18.38 -4.03
C LEU A 119 11.75 19.25 -3.57
N VAL A 120 11.07 19.96 -4.49
CA VAL A 120 9.88 20.75 -4.17
C VAL A 120 8.76 19.87 -3.61
N VAL A 121 8.46 18.75 -4.27
CA VAL A 121 7.45 17.80 -3.79
C VAL A 121 7.83 17.21 -2.42
N SER A 122 9.12 16.93 -2.21
CA SER A 122 9.61 16.43 -0.92
C SER A 122 9.49 17.46 0.20
N ALA A 123 9.82 18.72 -0.08
CA ALA A 123 9.70 19.82 0.88
C ALA A 123 8.24 20.04 1.32
N LEU A 124 7.26 19.75 0.46
CA LEU A 124 5.84 19.84 0.78
C LEU A 124 5.34 18.65 1.60
N ILE A 125 5.73 17.42 1.26
CA ILE A 125 5.11 16.21 1.82
C ILE A 125 5.88 15.64 3.04
N LEU A 126 7.22 15.70 3.04
CA LEU A 126 8.01 15.13 4.15
C LEU A 126 7.70 15.74 5.52
N PRO A 127 7.44 17.07 5.67
CA PRO A 127 7.02 17.62 6.95
C PRO A 127 5.70 17.01 7.45
N VAL A 128 4.71 16.83 6.58
CA VAL A 128 3.42 16.21 6.95
C VAL A 128 3.65 14.78 7.47
N LEU A 129 4.49 14.00 6.79
CA LEU A 129 4.86 12.65 7.24
C LEU A 129 5.61 12.66 8.57
N MET A 130 6.54 13.60 8.77
CA MET A 130 7.29 13.74 10.01
C MET A 130 6.35 14.07 11.19
N TYR A 131 5.45 15.04 11.02
CA TYR A 131 4.50 15.46 12.07
C TYR A 131 3.37 14.46 12.34
N SER A 132 3.08 13.54 11.41
CA SER A 132 2.19 12.39 11.67
C SER A 132 2.80 11.35 12.63
N TYR A 133 4.12 11.43 12.87
CA TYR A 133 4.92 10.44 13.62
C TYR A 133 4.85 9.01 13.08
N SER A 134 4.44 8.81 11.82
CA SER A 134 4.48 7.50 11.18
C SER A 134 5.89 7.19 10.66
N ARG A 135 6.70 6.54 11.51
CA ARG A 135 8.10 6.18 11.18
C ARG A 135 8.22 5.39 9.88
N THR A 136 7.32 4.44 9.66
CA THR A 136 7.33 3.57 8.47
C THR A 136 7.11 4.38 7.19
N CYS A 137 6.03 5.16 7.10
CA CYS A 137 5.73 5.96 5.91
C CYS A 137 6.82 7.01 5.64
N PHE A 138 7.34 7.64 6.69
CA PHE A 138 8.44 8.60 6.57
C PHE A 138 9.72 7.96 6.02
N MET A 139 10.16 6.83 6.59
CA MET A 139 11.37 6.13 6.13
C MET A 139 11.22 5.62 4.69
N LEU A 140 10.03 5.16 4.31
CA LEU A 140 9.76 4.72 2.94
C LEU A 140 9.72 5.90 1.95
N ALA A 141 9.22 7.06 2.37
CA ALA A 141 9.29 8.27 1.56
C ALA A 141 10.74 8.69 1.31
N LEU A 142 11.59 8.68 2.35
CA LEU A 142 13.02 8.93 2.21
C LEU A 142 13.69 7.92 1.28
N LEU A 143 13.37 6.64 1.43
CA LEU A 143 13.86 5.59 0.53
C LEU A 143 13.43 5.83 -0.92
N MET A 144 12.17 6.19 -1.17
CA MET A 144 11.70 6.50 -2.52
C MET A 144 12.41 7.71 -3.12
N LEU A 145 12.65 8.77 -2.34
CA LEU A 145 13.37 9.95 -2.80
C LEU A 145 14.81 9.60 -3.20
N LEU A 146 15.49 8.81 -2.35
CA LEU A 146 16.82 8.28 -2.65
C LEU A 146 16.81 7.46 -3.95
N LEU A 147 15.85 6.54 -4.09
CA LEU A 147 15.69 5.71 -5.28
C LEU A 147 15.35 6.52 -6.53
N PHE A 148 14.64 7.65 -6.42
CA PHE A 148 14.35 8.53 -7.55
C PHE A 148 15.64 9.11 -8.15
N TRP A 149 16.60 9.48 -7.30
CA TRP A 149 17.90 9.97 -7.75
C TRP A 149 18.82 8.86 -8.24
N LEU A 150 18.85 7.72 -7.54
CA LEU A 150 19.76 6.61 -7.84
C LEU A 150 19.29 5.71 -8.99
N ALA A 151 17.99 5.48 -9.18
CA ALA A 151 17.47 4.46 -10.11
C ALA A 151 17.95 4.64 -11.56
N PRO A 152 18.13 5.85 -12.10
CA PRO A 152 18.71 6.03 -13.44
C PRO A 152 20.20 5.66 -13.52
N LEU A 153 20.93 5.77 -12.41
CA LEU A 153 22.32 5.37 -12.28
C LEU A 153 22.47 3.86 -12.09
N LEU A 154 21.47 3.21 -11.47
CA LEU A 154 21.44 1.77 -11.29
C LEU A 154 21.30 1.07 -12.64
N ARG A 155 22.26 0.18 -12.94
CA ARG A 155 22.21 -0.72 -14.11
C ARG A 155 21.19 -1.83 -13.93
N VAL A 156 20.82 -2.12 -12.69
CA VAL A 156 19.89 -3.19 -12.33
C VAL A 156 18.60 -2.57 -11.80
N ALA A 157 17.47 -3.09 -12.27
CA ALA A 157 16.16 -2.80 -11.72
C ALA A 157 15.47 -4.12 -11.39
N PRO A 158 14.62 -4.16 -10.34
CA PRO A 158 13.90 -5.36 -9.98
C PRO A 158 13.04 -5.83 -11.16
N ASN A 159 12.87 -7.15 -11.26
CA ASN A 159 12.07 -7.79 -12.28
C ASN A 159 10.97 -8.64 -11.61
N ARG A 160 10.05 -9.17 -12.42
CA ARG A 160 8.93 -10.00 -11.96
C ARG A 160 9.38 -11.13 -11.02
N LYS A 161 10.47 -11.85 -11.35
CA LYS A 161 10.94 -12.99 -10.53
C LYS A 161 11.39 -12.50 -9.16
N VAL A 162 12.16 -11.42 -9.10
CA VAL A 162 12.61 -10.81 -7.84
C VAL A 162 11.40 -10.38 -6.99
N CYS A 163 10.42 -9.72 -7.58
CA CYS A 163 9.21 -9.28 -6.86
C CYS A 163 8.37 -10.46 -6.33
N ILE A 164 8.23 -11.55 -7.10
CA ILE A 164 7.54 -12.77 -6.65
C ILE A 164 8.28 -13.40 -5.49
N VAL A 165 9.60 -13.61 -5.61
CA VAL A 165 10.42 -14.19 -4.54
C VAL A 165 10.34 -13.33 -3.28
N LEU A 166 10.49 -12.01 -3.41
CA LEU A 166 10.37 -11.08 -2.29
C LEU A 166 8.99 -11.19 -1.62
N THR A 167 7.92 -11.26 -2.40
CA THR A 167 6.54 -11.44 -1.87
C THR A 167 6.42 -12.73 -1.06
N LEU A 168 6.91 -13.84 -1.60
CA LEU A 168 6.87 -15.14 -0.91
C LEU A 168 7.71 -15.13 0.36
N VAL A 169 8.88 -14.48 0.35
CA VAL A 169 9.74 -14.31 1.53
C VAL A 169 9.04 -13.47 2.59
N ILE A 170 8.39 -12.35 2.22
CA ILE A 170 7.64 -11.52 3.16
C ILE A 170 6.51 -12.31 3.80
N VAL A 171 5.67 -12.99 3.00
CA VAL A 171 4.55 -13.79 3.52
C VAL A 171 5.06 -14.93 4.41
N GLY A 172 6.10 -15.64 3.98
CA GLY A 172 6.73 -16.71 4.76
C GLY A 172 7.30 -16.21 6.08
N PHE A 173 8.06 -15.12 6.06
CA PHE A 173 8.58 -14.46 7.25
C PHE A 173 7.45 -14.04 8.19
N GLN A 174 6.35 -13.52 7.65
CA GLN A 174 5.22 -13.08 8.46
C GLN A 174 4.60 -14.23 9.27
N PHE A 175 4.19 -15.29 8.58
CA PHE A 175 3.64 -16.46 9.27
C PHE A 175 4.65 -17.12 10.21
N ALA A 176 5.91 -17.26 9.79
CA ALA A 176 6.93 -17.93 10.60
C ALA A 176 7.24 -17.18 11.91
N SER A 177 7.39 -15.86 11.86
CA SER A 177 7.71 -15.06 13.05
C SER A 177 6.54 -14.95 14.03
N VAL A 178 5.30 -15.05 13.55
CA VAL A 178 4.11 -15.14 14.43
C VAL A 178 3.99 -16.53 15.05
N MET A 179 4.03 -17.59 14.24
CA MET A 179 3.83 -18.97 14.73
C MET A 179 4.93 -19.43 15.70
N ARG A 180 6.16 -18.93 15.53
CA ARG A 180 7.30 -19.30 16.37
C ARG A 180 7.60 -18.31 17.48
N TRP A 181 6.76 -17.29 17.64
CA TRP A 181 6.93 -16.31 18.72
C TRP A 181 6.99 -16.98 20.09
N GLY A 182 7.96 -16.59 20.91
CA GLY A 182 8.28 -17.20 22.21
C GLY A 182 9.35 -18.30 22.13
N SER A 183 9.70 -18.78 20.93
CA SER A 183 10.74 -19.80 20.77
C SER A 183 12.16 -19.25 20.97
N ASN A 184 12.37 -17.96 20.76
CA ASN A 184 13.66 -17.31 20.96
C ASN A 184 13.48 -15.89 21.53
N PRO A 185 13.41 -15.75 22.87
CA PRO A 185 13.08 -14.49 23.52
C PRO A 185 13.99 -13.31 23.13
N ALA A 186 15.29 -13.55 22.93
CA ALA A 186 16.23 -12.49 22.56
C ALA A 186 15.94 -11.94 21.16
N LEU A 187 15.67 -12.83 20.21
CA LEU A 187 15.32 -12.47 18.84
C LEU A 187 13.91 -11.86 18.76
N ASP A 188 12.96 -12.37 19.54
CA ASP A 188 11.58 -11.88 19.58
C ASP A 188 11.52 -10.45 20.09
N VAL A 189 12.26 -10.11 21.15
CA VAL A 189 12.37 -8.73 21.67
C VAL A 189 12.92 -7.79 20.60
N LEU A 190 13.99 -8.19 19.92
CA LEU A 190 14.62 -7.38 18.88
C LEU A 190 13.68 -7.16 17.69
N LEU A 191 13.04 -8.23 17.20
CA LEU A 191 12.05 -8.14 16.12
C LEU A 191 10.84 -7.29 16.52
N ASN A 192 10.36 -7.41 17.76
CA ASN A 192 9.25 -6.61 18.24
C ASN A 192 9.59 -5.12 18.22
N GLN A 193 10.78 -4.76 18.70
CA GLN A 193 11.21 -3.38 18.75
C GLN A 193 11.40 -2.82 17.34
N ALA A 194 12.09 -3.56 16.46
CA ALA A 194 12.31 -3.18 15.07
C ALA A 194 10.99 -3.00 14.29
N LEU A 195 10.01 -3.86 14.56
CA LEU A 195 8.70 -3.83 13.92
C LEU A 195 7.63 -3.12 14.77
N THR A 196 8.02 -2.34 15.77
CA THR A 196 7.10 -1.52 16.60
C THR A 196 5.90 -2.31 17.17
N GLY A 197 6.13 -3.52 17.69
CA GLY A 197 5.10 -4.34 18.32
C GLY A 197 4.29 -5.23 17.36
N ARG A 198 4.44 -5.07 16.04
CA ARG A 198 3.58 -5.71 15.02
C ARG A 198 3.53 -7.22 15.14
N VAL A 199 4.67 -7.86 15.40
CA VAL A 199 4.75 -9.34 15.50
C VAL A 199 4.06 -9.82 16.77
N TRP A 200 4.28 -9.16 17.92
CA TRP A 200 3.64 -9.52 19.16
C TRP A 200 2.11 -9.39 19.10
N PHE A 201 1.60 -8.28 18.58
CA PHE A 201 0.15 -8.10 18.38
C PHE A 201 -0.42 -9.17 17.44
N SER A 202 0.31 -9.54 16.40
CA SER A 202 -0.07 -10.61 15.46
C SER A 202 -0.07 -11.99 16.09
N TRP A 203 0.86 -12.23 17.02
CA TRP A 203 0.86 -13.42 17.85
C TRP A 203 -0.32 -13.47 18.82
N GLN A 204 -0.69 -12.36 19.47
CA GLN A 204 -1.88 -12.34 20.34
C GLN A 204 -3.16 -12.70 19.58
N MET A 205 -3.32 -12.15 18.37
CA MET A 205 -4.43 -12.53 17.48
C MET A 205 -4.35 -14.01 17.12
N PHE A 206 -3.19 -14.50 16.68
CA PHE A 206 -3.00 -15.92 16.36
C PHE A 206 -3.32 -16.86 17.53
N GLN A 207 -2.98 -16.49 18.76
CA GLN A 207 -3.35 -17.26 19.97
C GLN A 207 -4.87 -17.27 20.21
N ALA A 208 -5.56 -16.16 19.91
CA ALA A 208 -6.99 -16.05 20.14
C ALA A 208 -7.85 -16.75 19.07
N VAL A 209 -7.44 -16.67 17.80
CA VAL A 209 -8.29 -17.12 16.67
C VAL A 209 -7.67 -18.25 15.84
N GLY A 210 -6.42 -18.62 16.11
CA GLY A 210 -5.71 -19.65 15.35
C GLY A 210 -5.33 -19.20 13.93
N LEU A 211 -5.28 -20.17 13.01
CA LEU A 211 -4.99 -19.94 11.59
C LEU A 211 -6.11 -19.17 10.89
N PRO A 212 -5.81 -18.38 9.83
CA PRO A 212 -6.84 -17.72 9.04
C PRO A 212 -7.84 -18.72 8.47
N ASN A 213 -9.14 -18.40 8.55
CA ASN A 213 -10.16 -19.23 7.95
C ASN A 213 -9.94 -19.31 6.42
N PRO A 214 -9.99 -20.51 5.80
CA PRO A 214 -9.78 -20.64 4.36
C PRO A 214 -10.79 -19.87 3.51
N LEU A 215 -12.04 -19.74 3.96
CA LEU A 215 -13.17 -19.23 3.17
C LEU A 215 -13.62 -17.83 3.60
N PHE A 216 -13.69 -17.59 4.90
CA PHE A 216 -14.31 -16.38 5.44
C PHE A 216 -13.29 -15.38 5.96
N GLY A 217 -13.56 -14.11 5.73
CA GLY A 217 -12.85 -13.02 6.39
C GLY A 217 -13.37 -12.84 7.82
N MET A 218 -12.58 -12.26 8.71
CA MET A 218 -13.01 -11.94 10.06
C MET A 218 -12.63 -10.53 10.48
N ASN A 219 -13.39 -9.96 11.43
CA ASN A 219 -13.02 -8.69 12.02
C ASN A 219 -11.76 -8.85 12.87
N ILE A 220 -10.66 -8.27 12.41
CA ILE A 220 -9.41 -8.21 13.19
C ILE A 220 -9.25 -6.90 13.97
N GLU A 221 -10.18 -5.94 13.86
CA GLU A 221 -10.21 -4.67 14.59
C GLU A 221 -10.03 -4.78 16.11
N PRO A 222 -10.64 -5.77 16.81
CA PRO A 222 -10.41 -5.94 18.25
C PRO A 222 -8.96 -6.22 18.63
N TYR A 223 -8.15 -6.68 17.67
CA TYR A 223 -6.74 -6.96 17.84
C TYR A 223 -5.86 -5.81 17.31
N LYS A 224 -6.43 -4.68 16.84
CA LYS A 224 -5.71 -3.51 16.29
C LYS A 224 -5.63 -2.34 17.30
N PRO A 225 -4.64 -2.28 18.21
CA PRO A 225 -4.51 -1.11 19.06
C PRO A 225 -3.98 0.11 18.30
N VAL A 226 -3.14 -0.09 17.28
CA VAL A 226 -2.69 0.92 16.31
C VAL A 226 -2.32 0.14 15.05
N ASP A 227 -2.98 0.43 13.92
CA ASP A 227 -2.71 -0.08 12.57
C ASP A 227 -1.98 -1.43 12.53
N PHE A 228 -2.72 -2.52 12.43
CA PHE A 228 -2.15 -3.86 12.52
C PHE A 228 -1.56 -4.29 11.16
N PHE A 229 -0.30 -4.72 11.18
CA PHE A 229 0.54 -4.81 9.98
C PHE A 229 1.11 -6.20 9.69
N PHE A 230 0.52 -7.29 10.16
CA PHE A 230 1.11 -8.60 9.88
C PHE A 230 0.02 -9.63 9.61
N ILE A 231 0.09 -10.27 8.43
CA ILE A 231 -0.85 -11.32 7.98
C ILE A 231 -2.31 -10.81 7.83
N ALA A 232 -2.56 -9.51 7.98
CA ALA A 232 -3.90 -8.90 8.03
C ALA A 232 -4.77 -9.24 6.81
N MET A 233 -4.19 -9.30 5.61
CA MET A 233 -4.89 -9.69 4.39
C MET A 233 -5.52 -11.08 4.51
N PHE A 234 -4.79 -12.07 5.04
CA PHE A 234 -5.26 -13.45 5.14
C PHE A 234 -6.39 -13.61 6.16
N TYR A 235 -6.34 -12.90 7.29
CA TYR A 235 -7.43 -12.91 8.27
C TYR A 235 -8.63 -12.09 7.83
N SER A 236 -8.41 -10.92 7.22
CA SER A 236 -9.51 -10.02 6.83
C SER A 236 -10.27 -10.51 5.60
N ALA A 237 -9.58 -11.09 4.61
CA ALA A 237 -10.21 -11.55 3.38
C ALA A 237 -10.48 -13.06 3.35
N GLY A 238 -9.84 -13.84 4.23
CA GLY A 238 -9.80 -15.29 4.18
C GLY A 238 -8.64 -15.82 3.32
N GLY A 239 -8.26 -17.08 3.57
CA GLY A 239 -7.10 -17.72 2.97
C GLY A 239 -7.18 -17.84 1.45
N ILE A 240 -8.28 -18.37 0.91
CA ILE A 240 -8.48 -18.58 -0.52
C ILE A 240 -8.54 -17.24 -1.26
N ALA A 241 -9.28 -16.27 -0.75
CA ALA A 241 -9.36 -14.95 -1.38
C ALA A 241 -7.99 -14.28 -1.44
N SER A 242 -7.19 -14.39 -0.38
CA SER A 242 -5.83 -13.89 -0.31
C SER A 242 -4.90 -14.54 -1.32
N VAL A 243 -4.96 -15.87 -1.47
CA VAL A 243 -4.19 -16.61 -2.48
C VAL A 243 -4.60 -16.19 -3.90
N VAL A 244 -5.90 -16.03 -4.18
CA VAL A 244 -6.39 -15.55 -5.47
C VAL A 244 -5.88 -14.14 -5.76
N MET A 245 -5.93 -13.24 -4.78
CA MET A 245 -5.41 -11.87 -4.92
C MET A 245 -3.91 -11.85 -5.19
N LEU A 246 -3.11 -12.66 -4.46
CA LEU A 246 -1.68 -12.80 -4.70
C LEU A 246 -1.38 -13.36 -6.10
N PHE A 247 -2.14 -14.37 -6.54
CA PHE A 247 -2.01 -14.92 -7.88
C PHE A 247 -2.27 -13.86 -8.96
N CYS A 248 -3.33 -13.05 -8.79
CA CYS A 248 -3.62 -11.93 -9.68
C CYS A 248 -2.51 -10.89 -9.67
N TYR A 249 -1.98 -10.55 -8.50
CA TYR A 249 -0.83 -9.66 -8.38
C TYR A 249 0.40 -10.20 -9.12
N PHE A 250 0.72 -11.50 -8.99
CA PHE A 250 1.82 -12.15 -9.71
C PHE A 250 1.65 -12.18 -11.23
N HIS A 251 0.39 -12.21 -11.69
CA HIS A 251 0.08 -12.04 -13.10
C HIS A 251 0.34 -10.60 -13.55
N LEU A 252 -0.12 -9.61 -12.76
CA LEU A 252 0.09 -8.18 -13.02
C LEU A 252 1.57 -7.78 -13.02
N LEU A 253 2.42 -8.41 -12.21
CA LEU A 253 3.87 -8.23 -12.24
C LEU A 253 4.50 -8.54 -13.62
N GLY A 254 3.79 -9.24 -14.51
CA GLY A 254 4.18 -9.38 -15.93
C GLY A 254 4.39 -8.03 -16.63
N ASN A 255 3.64 -7.00 -16.22
CA ASN A 255 3.68 -5.66 -16.82
C ASN A 255 4.87 -4.82 -16.33
N MET A 256 5.72 -5.34 -15.42
CA MET A 256 6.91 -4.62 -14.97
C MET A 256 7.87 -4.21 -16.10
N ARG A 257 7.88 -4.92 -17.22
CA ARG A 257 8.79 -4.64 -18.34
C ARG A 257 8.53 -3.26 -18.98
N SER A 258 7.28 -2.80 -18.99
CA SER A 258 6.92 -1.48 -19.55
C SER A 258 7.19 -0.32 -18.59
N LEU A 259 7.53 -0.60 -17.34
CA LEU A 259 7.81 0.42 -16.32
C LEU A 259 9.24 0.94 -16.45
N SER A 260 9.42 2.23 -16.15
CA SER A 260 10.74 2.84 -15.97
C SER A 260 11.51 2.16 -14.84
N ARG A 261 12.84 2.36 -14.79
CA ARG A 261 13.65 1.78 -13.70
C ARG A 261 13.19 2.25 -12.33
N PHE A 262 12.85 3.53 -12.18
CA PHE A 262 12.34 4.08 -10.93
C PHE A 262 10.98 3.47 -10.57
N MET A 263 10.03 3.41 -11.51
CA MET A 263 8.69 2.84 -11.26
C MET A 263 8.75 1.36 -10.82
N ARG A 264 9.72 0.58 -11.32
CA ARG A 264 9.94 -0.79 -10.84
C ARG A 264 10.38 -0.84 -9.38
N TRP A 265 11.19 0.12 -8.94
CA TRP A 265 11.56 0.26 -7.53
C TRP A 265 10.38 0.72 -6.68
N VAL A 266 9.50 1.59 -7.19
CA VAL A 266 8.24 1.94 -6.52
C VAL A 266 7.38 0.71 -6.26
N VAL A 267 7.27 -0.21 -7.24
CA VAL A 267 6.57 -1.50 -7.04
C VAL A 267 7.19 -2.29 -5.87
N VAL A 268 8.51 -2.35 -5.74
CA VAL A 268 9.19 -3.03 -4.62
C VAL A 268 8.92 -2.35 -3.28
N VAL A 269 8.98 -1.02 -3.22
CA VAL A 269 8.68 -0.27 -1.98
C VAL A 269 7.25 -0.52 -1.53
N PHE A 270 6.28 -0.51 -2.45
CA PHE A 270 4.89 -0.82 -2.14
C PHE A 270 4.67 -2.30 -1.81
N LEU A 271 5.48 -3.23 -2.33
CA LEU A 271 5.44 -4.63 -1.90
C LEU A 271 5.85 -4.79 -0.43
N LEU A 272 6.86 -4.03 0.02
CA LEU A 272 7.31 -4.04 1.41
C LEU A 272 6.23 -3.52 2.38
N THR A 273 5.37 -2.59 1.94
CA THR A 273 4.25 -2.10 2.74
C THR A 273 3.00 -2.95 2.57
N THR A 274 2.46 -3.02 1.36
CA THR A 274 1.08 -3.46 1.12
C THR A 274 0.83 -4.90 1.56
N LEU A 275 1.80 -5.82 1.46
CA LEU A 275 1.65 -7.19 1.97
C LEU A 275 1.62 -7.29 3.49
N THR A 276 2.00 -6.23 4.18
CA THR A 276 1.97 -6.12 5.64
C THR A 276 0.66 -5.46 6.10
N GLU A 277 0.02 -4.60 5.30
CA GLU A 277 -1.06 -3.73 5.77
C GLU A 277 -2.44 -4.08 5.17
N THR A 278 -3.53 -3.62 5.80
CA THR A 278 -4.89 -3.66 5.22
C THR A 278 -4.99 -2.89 3.90
N TYR A 279 -4.03 -2.01 3.60
CA TYR A 279 -4.02 -1.15 2.42
C TYR A 279 -3.76 -1.88 1.10
N PHE A 280 -3.34 -3.15 1.11
CA PHE A 280 -3.42 -3.95 -0.13
C PHE A 280 -4.86 -4.07 -0.64
N LEU A 281 -5.84 -4.05 0.27
CA LEU A 281 -7.27 -4.08 -0.03
C LEU A 281 -7.84 -2.70 -0.36
N VAL A 282 -7.04 -1.64 -0.29
CA VAL A 282 -7.44 -0.28 -0.66
C VAL A 282 -6.64 0.13 -1.90
N PRO A 283 -7.20 0.01 -3.10
CA PRO A 283 -6.45 0.20 -4.36
C PRO A 283 -5.95 1.64 -4.53
N VAL A 284 -6.64 2.60 -3.91
CA VAL A 284 -6.24 4.02 -3.82
C VAL A 284 -4.92 4.18 -3.03
N PHE A 285 -4.58 3.22 -2.18
CA PHE A 285 -3.38 3.20 -1.38
C PHE A 285 -2.31 2.25 -1.92
N ASN A 286 -2.56 1.60 -3.05
CA ASN A 286 -1.62 0.67 -3.66
C ASN A 286 -1.16 1.18 -5.03
N VAL A 287 -0.22 2.13 -5.03
CA VAL A 287 0.35 2.70 -6.26
C VAL A 287 0.97 1.60 -7.14
N SER A 288 1.50 0.51 -6.56
CA SER A 288 2.01 -0.61 -7.35
C SER A 288 0.92 -1.26 -8.21
N LEU A 289 -0.30 -1.41 -7.70
CA LEU A 289 -1.41 -1.94 -8.48
C LEU A 289 -1.74 -1.02 -9.65
N LEU A 290 -1.75 0.30 -9.45
CA LEU A 290 -2.00 1.26 -10.53
C LEU A 290 -0.94 1.18 -11.63
N LEU A 291 0.34 1.12 -11.24
CA LEU A 291 1.44 0.99 -12.19
C LEU A 291 1.34 -0.31 -13.00
N LEU A 292 0.94 -1.41 -12.36
CA LEU A 292 0.90 -2.74 -12.97
C LEU A 292 -0.40 -3.02 -13.74
N CYS A 293 -1.52 -2.36 -13.43
CA CYS A 293 -2.83 -2.63 -14.02
C CYS A 293 -3.05 -2.05 -15.42
N ARG A 294 -1.98 -1.64 -16.10
CA ARG A 294 -2.02 -1.10 -17.46
C ARG A 294 -3.02 -1.86 -18.34
N GLY A 295 -3.90 -1.11 -18.99
CA GLY A 295 -4.58 -1.63 -20.16
C GLY A 295 -3.55 -2.17 -21.13
N LYS A 296 -3.83 -3.32 -21.76
CA LYS A 296 -3.06 -3.71 -22.94
C LYS A 296 -2.97 -2.44 -23.79
N GLU A 297 -1.76 -1.99 -24.11
CA GLU A 297 -1.55 -1.30 -25.37
C GLU A 297 -2.27 -2.18 -26.39
N MET A 298 -3.47 -1.79 -26.80
CA MET A 298 -4.08 -2.36 -27.99
C MET A 298 -3.07 -2.05 -29.07
N ILE A 299 -2.24 -3.03 -29.44
CA ILE A 299 -2.10 -3.67 -30.76
C ILE A 299 -2.26 -2.78 -32.03
N ASN A 300 -2.63 -1.49 -31.94
CA ASN A 300 -2.92 -0.62 -33.06
C ASN A 300 -1.83 0.41 -33.38
N SER A 301 -0.76 0.54 -32.58
CA SER A 301 0.42 1.33 -33.03
C SER A 301 1.30 0.60 -34.06
N LYS A 302 0.86 -0.58 -34.54
CA LYS A 302 1.45 -1.28 -35.70
C LYS A 302 0.56 -1.25 -36.95
N LEU A 303 -0.52 -0.47 -36.96
CA LEU A 303 -1.39 -0.30 -38.13
C LEU A 303 -1.52 1.15 -38.62
N GLU A 304 -0.80 2.08 -38.01
CA GLU A 304 -0.59 3.43 -38.55
C GLU A 304 0.90 3.60 -38.85
N GLY A 305 1.33 2.92 -39.91
CA GLY A 305 2.52 3.23 -40.68
C GLY A 305 2.09 3.75 -42.05
#